data_AF-A0A1Y4CP61-F1
#
_entry.id   AF-A0A1Y4CP61-F1
#
_cell.length_a   1.000
_cell.length_b   1.000
_cell.length_c   1.000
_cell.angle_alpha   90.00
_cell.angle_beta   90.00
_cell.angle_gamma   90.00
#
_symmetry.space_group_name_H-M   'P 1'
#
loop_
_entity.id
_entity.type
_entity.pdbx_description
1 polymer ?
#
loop_
_entity_poly.entity_id
_entity_poly.type
_entity_poly.pdbx_seq_one_letter_code
_entity_poly.pdbx_strand_id
1 'polypeptide(L)'
;MVVALLDGATLAGAAVLHARRLERVTGTNAVTAPAVESERRTDAFTAELEYGALFSAEGHRVASEVAWDDDWFFEDASAYNPELAHTCAVLSAVANAESSYYQQGSDSPAYAEHAFAALGFDEVCTASYRYRSEVLDEVLGVLDGTDVVAYTLATKRVSSSATGEEKELCVVVVRGSYGSEWLSNIKIEGAEDATRDGDHLGFTLAAEEIVADLEERAAQLDPGVERTYLFCGHSRGGAVANLLASYVDAVGALATAEDVRAYTFATPNCTSSADARDAAYGNIFNVLNPSDLVPRLPLSSWGYERYGTDVWLPGEGDASFARLEGAMRESYLKTMGTECPADPGDRTAVERFCARIAARVSSFDELVSPAGLVELLGACTEVDVARLLASHYPNTYIAWLDALRTKNCATMRR
;
A
#
# COMPACT_ATOMS: atom_id res chain seq x y z
N MET A 1 -23.61 30.43 -19.70
CA MET A 1 -22.77 29.60 -20.59
C MET A 1 -21.89 28.74 -19.67
N VAL A 2 -22.52 27.78 -18.96
CA VAL A 2 -21.91 27.01 -17.84
C VAL A 2 -22.31 25.51 -17.94
N VAL A 3 -22.64 25.01 -19.13
CA VAL A 3 -23.14 23.62 -19.30
C VAL A 3 -22.37 22.91 -20.42
N ALA A 4 -21.04 22.97 -20.42
CA ALA A 4 -20.26 22.29 -21.46
C ALA A 4 -18.91 21.71 -21.00
N LEU A 5 -18.60 21.77 -19.69
CA LEU A 5 -17.35 21.21 -19.14
C LEU A 5 -17.57 19.91 -18.35
N LEU A 6 -18.80 19.60 -17.95
CA LEU A 6 -19.16 18.36 -17.24
C LEU A 6 -19.24 17.14 -18.16
N ASP A 7 -19.55 17.32 -19.45
CA ASP A 7 -19.67 16.18 -20.38
C ASP A 7 -18.30 15.65 -20.88
N GLY A 8 -17.23 16.45 -20.79
CA GLY A 8 -15.93 16.10 -21.36
C GLY A 8 -15.18 15.01 -20.59
N ALA A 9 -15.18 15.09 -19.26
CA ALA A 9 -14.49 14.13 -18.38
C ALA A 9 -15.18 12.76 -18.37
N THR A 10 -16.52 12.73 -18.33
CA THR A 10 -17.30 11.49 -18.37
C THR A 10 -17.19 10.78 -19.72
N LEU A 11 -17.11 11.53 -20.84
CA LEU A 11 -16.88 10.96 -22.18
C LEU A 11 -15.45 10.44 -22.37
N ALA A 12 -14.45 11.11 -21.80
CA ALA A 12 -13.06 10.65 -21.82
C ALA A 12 -12.91 9.34 -21.02
N GLY A 13 -13.40 9.30 -19.78
CA GLY A 13 -13.42 8.09 -18.95
C GLY A 13 -14.17 6.92 -19.60
N ALA A 14 -15.32 7.17 -20.24
CA ALA A 14 -16.05 6.13 -20.97
C ALA A 14 -15.29 5.62 -22.21
N ALA A 15 -14.56 6.48 -22.92
CA ALA A 15 -13.74 6.10 -24.07
C ALA A 15 -12.51 5.27 -23.66
N VAL A 16 -11.87 5.62 -22.54
CA VAL A 16 -10.74 4.85 -21.98
C VAL A 16 -11.20 3.51 -21.43
N LEU A 17 -12.31 3.46 -20.69
CA LEU A 17 -12.91 2.18 -20.25
C LEU A 17 -13.30 1.31 -21.45
N HIS A 18 -13.80 1.91 -22.54
CA HIS A 18 -14.10 1.20 -23.78
C HIS A 18 -12.82 0.68 -24.47
N ALA A 19 -11.76 1.50 -24.55
CA ALA A 19 -10.47 1.10 -25.10
C ALA A 19 -9.81 -0.02 -24.27
N ARG A 20 -9.81 0.10 -22.92
CA ARG A 20 -9.33 -0.93 -21.99
C ARG A 20 -10.15 -2.22 -22.07
N ARG A 21 -11.48 -2.10 -22.22
CA ARG A 21 -12.33 -3.27 -22.47
C ARG A 21 -11.98 -3.92 -23.80
N LEU A 22 -11.71 -3.14 -24.84
CA LEU A 22 -11.26 -3.66 -26.13
C LEU A 22 -9.90 -4.34 -25.99
N GLU A 23 -8.90 -3.75 -25.35
CA GLU A 23 -7.58 -4.34 -25.10
C GLU A 23 -7.65 -5.64 -24.28
N ARG A 24 -8.49 -5.68 -23.22
CA ARG A 24 -8.76 -6.91 -22.46
C ARG A 24 -9.43 -7.99 -23.31
N VAL A 25 -10.36 -7.61 -24.19
CA VAL A 25 -11.09 -8.53 -25.06
C VAL A 25 -10.22 -9.01 -26.23
N THR A 26 -9.31 -8.18 -26.73
CA THR A 26 -8.44 -8.48 -27.88
C THR A 26 -7.07 -9.00 -27.49
N GLY A 27 -6.70 -8.93 -26.20
CA GLY A 27 -5.41 -9.38 -25.66
C GLY A 27 -4.20 -8.65 -26.27
N THR A 28 -4.40 -7.44 -26.80
CA THR A 28 -3.37 -6.72 -27.54
C THR A 28 -2.44 -6.00 -26.56
N ASN A 29 -1.11 -6.12 -26.72
CA ASN A 29 -0.07 -5.53 -25.86
C ASN A 29 -0.04 -6.01 -24.39
N ALA A 30 -0.72 -7.11 -24.03
CA ALA A 30 -0.62 -7.66 -22.68
C ALA A 30 0.68 -8.46 -22.52
N VAL A 31 1.53 -8.09 -21.54
CA VAL A 31 2.64 -8.94 -21.11
C VAL A 31 2.08 -10.18 -20.42
N THR A 32 2.57 -11.37 -20.77
CA THR A 32 2.11 -12.63 -20.16
C THR A 32 2.54 -12.69 -18.70
N ALA A 33 1.63 -13.14 -17.81
CA ALA A 33 2.04 -13.37 -16.42
C ALA A 33 3.10 -14.46 -16.37
N PRO A 34 4.12 -14.29 -15.53
CA PRO A 34 5.21 -15.25 -15.40
C PRO A 34 4.71 -16.53 -14.73
N ALA A 35 5.40 -17.64 -15.02
CA ALA A 35 5.19 -18.90 -14.32
C ALA A 35 6.47 -19.21 -13.54
N VAL A 36 6.34 -19.32 -12.22
CA VAL A 36 7.44 -19.66 -11.32
C VAL A 36 7.06 -20.94 -10.59
N GLU A 37 7.97 -21.93 -10.56
CA GLU A 37 7.79 -23.13 -9.75
C GLU A 37 8.07 -22.79 -8.28
N SER A 38 7.14 -23.14 -7.39
CA SER A 38 7.32 -23.00 -5.94
C SER A 38 7.44 -24.37 -5.27
N GLU A 39 8.32 -24.44 -4.27
CA GLU A 39 8.30 -25.55 -3.31
C GLU A 39 7.39 -25.15 -2.15
N ARG A 40 6.49 -26.06 -1.74
CA ARG A 40 5.64 -25.80 -0.58
C ARG A 40 6.50 -25.64 0.67
N ARG A 41 6.29 -24.54 1.39
CA ARG A 41 6.92 -24.26 2.69
C ARG A 41 5.84 -24.05 3.74
N THR A 42 5.98 -24.75 4.86
CA THR A 42 5.11 -24.67 6.03
C THR A 42 5.91 -24.25 7.25
N ASP A 43 5.22 -23.92 8.33
CA ASP A 43 5.81 -23.57 9.63
C ASP A 43 6.65 -22.27 9.58
N ALA A 44 7.42 -22.02 10.65
CA ALA A 44 8.27 -20.83 10.76
C ALA A 44 9.56 -20.95 9.94
N PHE A 45 9.85 -19.95 9.11
CA PHE A 45 11.09 -19.86 8.34
C PHE A 45 11.48 -18.42 7.98
N THR A 46 12.68 -18.25 7.42
CA THR A 46 13.10 -17.01 6.76
C THR A 46 13.24 -17.20 5.25
N ALA A 47 13.07 -16.11 4.52
CA ALA A 47 13.27 -16.04 3.07
C ALA A 47 13.92 -14.71 2.69
N GLU A 48 14.71 -14.70 1.63
CA GLU A 48 15.23 -13.47 1.04
C GLU A 48 14.34 -13.08 -0.14
N LEU A 49 13.81 -11.86 -0.12
CA LEU A 49 12.97 -11.31 -1.17
C LEU A 49 13.71 -10.21 -1.91
N GLU A 50 13.78 -10.32 -3.23
CA GLU A 50 14.37 -9.30 -4.10
C GLU A 50 13.31 -8.38 -4.68
N TYR A 51 13.61 -7.09 -4.80
CA TYR A 51 12.77 -6.12 -5.50
C TYR A 51 13.60 -4.94 -6.03
N GLY A 52 13.07 -4.27 -7.05
CA GLY A 52 13.63 -3.01 -7.55
C GLY A 52 13.36 -1.89 -6.54
N ALA A 53 14.42 -1.28 -6.02
CA ALA A 53 14.27 -0.11 -5.17
C ALA A 53 13.75 1.07 -5.98
N LEU A 54 12.53 1.50 -5.61
CA LEU A 54 11.97 2.77 -6.04
C LEU A 54 12.98 3.91 -5.81
N PHE A 55 13.17 4.74 -6.83
CA PHE A 55 14.00 5.95 -6.82
C PHE A 55 15.49 5.72 -6.55
N SER A 56 16.01 4.55 -6.93
CA SER A 56 17.45 4.33 -7.06
C SER A 56 17.94 4.71 -8.46
N ALA A 57 19.18 5.21 -8.57
CA ALA A 57 19.67 5.86 -9.79
C ALA A 57 19.72 4.96 -11.04
N GLU A 58 19.57 3.63 -10.93
CA GLU A 58 19.69 2.69 -12.06
C GLU A 58 18.83 1.42 -11.88
N GLY A 59 17.72 1.48 -11.13
CA GLY A 59 16.93 0.27 -10.84
C GLY A 59 17.67 -0.71 -9.91
N HIS A 60 18.37 -0.16 -8.91
CA HIS A 60 19.09 -0.89 -7.87
C HIS A 60 18.19 -1.98 -7.28
N ARG A 61 18.68 -3.21 -7.28
CA ARG A 61 17.99 -4.33 -6.67
C ARG A 61 18.34 -4.40 -5.20
N VAL A 62 17.32 -4.55 -4.38
CA VAL A 62 17.44 -4.76 -2.95
C VAL A 62 17.01 -6.17 -2.63
N ALA A 63 17.75 -6.83 -1.74
CA ALA A 63 17.38 -8.09 -1.13
C ALA A 63 17.09 -7.84 0.35
N SER A 64 15.93 -8.28 0.84
CA SER A 64 15.50 -8.16 2.23
C SER A 64 15.16 -9.52 2.82
N GLU A 65 15.70 -9.82 4.00
CA GLU A 65 15.36 -11.03 4.75
C GLU A 65 14.04 -10.82 5.52
N VAL A 66 13.05 -11.64 5.20
CA VAL A 66 11.73 -11.64 5.85
C VAL A 66 11.54 -12.91 6.67
N ALA A 67 10.74 -12.80 7.72
CA ALA A 67 10.24 -13.95 8.47
C ALA A 67 8.85 -14.34 7.93
N TRP A 68 8.54 -15.62 8.00
CA TRP A 68 7.22 -16.17 7.75
C TRP A 68 6.90 -17.21 8.80
N ASP A 69 5.68 -17.19 9.32
CA ASP A 69 5.17 -18.21 10.23
C ASP A 69 3.68 -18.44 9.95
N ASP A 70 3.31 -19.68 9.66
CA ASP A 70 1.93 -20.05 9.38
C ASP A 70 1.04 -19.88 10.64
N ASP A 71 1.61 -19.97 11.86
CA ASP A 71 0.87 -19.80 13.11
C ASP A 71 0.30 -18.37 13.27
N TRP A 72 0.88 -17.35 12.61
CA TRP A 72 0.39 -15.97 12.68
C TRP A 72 -1.08 -15.82 12.26
N PHE A 73 -1.59 -16.72 11.42
CA PHE A 73 -2.97 -16.72 10.90
C PHE A 73 -3.97 -17.48 11.78
N PHE A 74 -3.50 -18.02 12.90
CA PHE A 74 -4.32 -18.67 13.95
C PHE A 74 -4.30 -17.88 15.27
N GLU A 75 -3.51 -16.80 15.34
CA GLU A 75 -3.44 -15.89 16.48
C GLU A 75 -4.58 -14.84 16.47
N ASP A 76 -4.60 -13.95 17.46
CA ASP A 76 -5.52 -12.81 17.51
C ASP A 76 -5.19 -11.78 16.42
N ALA A 77 -6.10 -11.57 15.47
CA ALA A 77 -5.92 -10.61 14.37
C ALA A 77 -5.79 -9.15 14.84
N SER A 78 -6.28 -8.83 16.04
CA SER A 78 -6.20 -7.49 16.64
C SER A 78 -4.90 -7.24 17.41
N ALA A 79 -4.02 -8.23 17.49
CA ALA A 79 -2.69 -8.07 18.05
C ALA A 79 -1.67 -7.69 16.96
N TYR A 80 -0.96 -6.57 17.15
CA TYR A 80 0.07 -6.13 16.21
C TYR A 80 1.27 -7.08 16.20
N ASN A 81 1.57 -7.67 15.04
CA ASN A 81 2.73 -8.53 14.84
C ASN A 81 3.83 -7.75 14.08
N PRO A 82 4.97 -7.43 14.73
CA PRO A 82 6.03 -6.64 14.11
C PRO A 82 6.81 -7.39 13.02
N GLU A 83 6.89 -8.71 13.08
CA GLU A 83 7.57 -9.51 12.04
C GLU A 83 6.69 -9.60 10.78
N LEU A 84 5.39 -9.84 10.95
CA LEU A 84 4.43 -9.79 9.84
C LEU A 84 4.36 -8.38 9.23
N ALA A 85 4.36 -7.31 10.05
CA ALA A 85 4.44 -5.95 9.55
C ALA A 85 5.68 -5.70 8.69
N HIS A 86 6.85 -6.18 9.12
CA HIS A 86 8.07 -6.09 8.32
C HIS A 86 7.95 -6.84 6.99
N THR A 87 7.44 -8.08 7.01
CA THR A 87 7.21 -8.87 5.80
C THR A 87 6.22 -8.18 4.85
N CYS A 88 5.13 -7.60 5.36
CA CYS A 88 4.18 -6.83 4.57
C CYS A 88 4.78 -5.55 3.98
N ALA A 89 5.71 -4.90 4.66
CA ALA A 89 6.42 -3.73 4.13
C ALA A 89 7.29 -4.11 2.92
N VAL A 90 8.01 -5.23 3.02
CA VAL A 90 8.82 -5.77 1.92
C VAL A 90 7.93 -6.22 0.75
N LEU A 91 6.84 -6.93 1.01
CA LEU A 91 5.86 -7.32 -0.03
C LEU A 91 5.26 -6.08 -0.73
N SER A 92 4.97 -5.01 0.02
CA SER A 92 4.49 -3.76 -0.57
C SER A 92 5.52 -3.12 -1.52
N ALA A 93 6.82 -3.22 -1.19
CA ALA A 93 7.90 -2.79 -2.08
C ALA A 93 8.03 -3.69 -3.32
N VAL A 94 7.86 -5.01 -3.16
CA VAL A 94 7.79 -5.99 -4.26
C VAL A 94 6.66 -5.66 -5.23
N ALA A 95 5.44 -5.40 -4.74
CA ALA A 95 4.29 -5.04 -5.58
C ALA A 95 4.53 -3.75 -6.38
N ASN A 96 5.21 -2.77 -5.78
CA ASN A 96 5.59 -1.56 -6.51
C ASN A 96 6.62 -1.85 -7.62
N ALA A 97 7.61 -2.69 -7.35
CA ALA A 97 8.63 -3.08 -8.32
C ALA A 97 8.08 -3.96 -9.46
N GLU A 98 7.01 -4.73 -9.21
CA GLU A 98 6.42 -5.67 -10.17
C GLU A 98 5.97 -5.01 -11.47
N SER A 99 5.52 -3.76 -11.42
CA SER A 99 5.10 -3.05 -12.63
C SER A 99 6.21 -2.93 -13.67
N SER A 100 7.49 -2.92 -13.26
CA SER A 100 8.59 -2.89 -14.20
C SER A 100 8.64 -4.16 -15.06
N TYR A 101 8.20 -5.33 -14.59
CA TYR A 101 8.08 -6.54 -15.41
C TYR A 101 7.03 -6.36 -16.52
N TYR A 102 5.94 -5.67 -16.19
CA TYR A 102 4.79 -5.47 -17.07
C TYR A 102 4.93 -4.33 -18.10
N GLN A 103 6.10 -3.68 -18.16
CA GLN A 103 6.43 -2.69 -19.19
C GLN A 103 6.92 -3.37 -20.47
N GLN A 104 6.42 -2.91 -21.62
CA GLN A 104 6.80 -3.46 -22.92
C GLN A 104 8.31 -3.36 -23.17
N GLY A 105 8.94 -4.51 -23.43
CA GLY A 105 10.38 -4.60 -23.68
C GLY A 105 11.28 -4.55 -22.43
N SER A 106 10.70 -4.68 -21.24
CA SER A 106 11.44 -4.76 -19.99
C SER A 106 12.10 -6.13 -19.79
N ASP A 107 13.32 -6.13 -19.25
CA ASP A 107 14.03 -7.32 -18.77
C ASP A 107 13.98 -7.42 -17.22
N SER A 108 13.05 -6.70 -16.59
CA SER A 108 12.89 -6.74 -15.13
C SER A 108 12.41 -8.12 -14.68
N PRO A 109 12.85 -8.63 -13.53
CA PRO A 109 12.31 -9.86 -12.94
C PRO A 109 10.83 -9.72 -12.56
N ALA A 110 10.14 -10.86 -12.57
CA ALA A 110 8.84 -11.07 -11.92
C ALA A 110 8.99 -11.11 -10.40
N TYR A 111 9.17 -9.93 -9.79
CA TYR A 111 9.47 -9.82 -8.36
C TYR A 111 8.38 -10.42 -7.48
N ALA A 112 7.11 -10.22 -7.82
CA ALA A 112 5.98 -10.74 -7.07
C ALA A 112 5.96 -12.27 -7.06
N GLU A 113 6.05 -12.91 -8.23
CA GLU A 113 6.02 -14.37 -8.34
C GLU A 113 7.25 -15.01 -7.72
N HIS A 114 8.44 -14.44 -7.88
CA HIS A 114 9.62 -14.92 -7.18
C HIS A 114 9.48 -14.79 -5.67
N ALA A 115 8.94 -13.67 -5.18
CA ALA A 115 8.76 -13.45 -3.74
C ALA A 115 7.76 -14.44 -3.14
N PHE A 116 6.59 -14.60 -3.76
CA PHE A 116 5.58 -15.53 -3.29
C PHE A 116 6.00 -17.00 -3.45
N ALA A 117 6.76 -17.35 -4.50
CA ALA A 117 7.38 -18.67 -4.61
C ALA A 117 8.39 -18.94 -3.48
N ALA A 118 9.22 -17.95 -3.11
CA ALA A 118 10.15 -18.07 -1.99
C ALA A 118 9.44 -18.24 -0.63
N LEU A 119 8.22 -17.71 -0.49
CA LEU A 119 7.33 -17.90 0.65
C LEU A 119 6.47 -19.17 0.58
N GLY A 120 6.63 -19.97 -0.46
CA GLY A 120 5.96 -21.27 -0.64
C GLY A 120 4.49 -21.16 -0.99
N PHE A 121 4.09 -20.13 -1.73
CA PHE A 121 2.72 -19.99 -2.24
C PHE A 121 2.47 -20.88 -3.46
N ASP A 122 1.30 -21.50 -3.50
CA ASP A 122 0.91 -22.47 -4.54
C ASP A 122 0.41 -21.75 -5.82
N GLU A 123 -0.25 -20.59 -5.67
CA GLU A 123 -0.76 -19.78 -6.77
C GLU A 123 -0.41 -18.30 -6.58
N VAL A 124 -0.01 -17.64 -7.66
CA VAL A 124 0.22 -16.19 -7.71
C VAL A 124 -0.44 -15.61 -8.96
N CYS A 125 -1.23 -14.56 -8.78
CA CYS A 125 -1.91 -13.84 -9.84
C CYS A 125 -1.52 -12.36 -9.81
N THR A 126 -0.83 -11.93 -10.86
CA THR A 126 -0.47 -10.55 -11.16
C THR A 126 -1.14 -10.05 -12.44
N ALA A 127 -2.22 -10.72 -12.88
CA ALA A 127 -2.93 -10.38 -14.10
C ALA A 127 -3.43 -8.92 -14.11
N SER A 128 -3.64 -8.35 -12.92
CA SER A 128 -4.04 -6.96 -12.74
C SER A 128 -3.01 -5.96 -13.32
N TYR A 129 -1.72 -6.30 -13.40
CA TYR A 129 -0.66 -5.40 -13.86
C TYR A 129 -0.56 -5.26 -15.39
N ARG A 130 -1.12 -6.21 -16.14
CA ARG A 130 -0.96 -6.37 -17.61
C ARG A 130 -1.37 -5.18 -18.48
N TYR A 131 -2.21 -4.29 -17.96
CA TYR A 131 -2.76 -3.14 -18.68
C TYR A 131 -2.64 -1.84 -17.86
N ARG A 132 -1.76 -1.85 -16.84
CA ARG A 132 -1.73 -0.83 -15.79
C ARG A 132 -0.31 -0.41 -15.41
N SER A 133 0.68 -0.77 -16.22
CA SER A 133 2.11 -0.63 -15.89
C SER A 133 2.91 0.20 -16.91
N GLU A 134 2.26 0.68 -17.98
CA GLU A 134 2.86 1.66 -18.88
C GLU A 134 2.78 3.07 -18.29
N VAL A 135 3.84 3.87 -18.49
CA VAL A 135 3.91 5.27 -18.00
C VAL A 135 2.76 6.12 -18.55
N LEU A 136 2.29 5.82 -19.77
CA LEU A 136 1.13 6.49 -20.37
C LEU A 136 -0.20 6.08 -19.73
N ASP A 137 -0.33 4.84 -19.24
CA ASP A 137 -1.56 4.35 -18.60
C ASP A 137 -1.77 4.97 -17.23
N GLU A 138 -0.69 5.25 -16.51
CA GLU A 138 -0.74 5.99 -15.25
C GLU A 138 -1.11 7.45 -15.48
N VAL A 139 -0.49 8.13 -16.45
CA VAL A 139 -0.85 9.52 -16.78
C VAL A 139 -2.29 9.64 -17.28
N LEU A 140 -2.82 8.66 -18.03
CA LEU A 140 -4.20 8.66 -18.53
C LEU A 140 -5.22 8.24 -17.47
N GLY A 141 -4.93 7.24 -16.63
CA GLY A 141 -5.79 6.86 -15.50
C GLY A 141 -5.94 7.97 -14.45
N VAL A 142 -4.86 8.73 -14.27
CA VAL A 142 -4.77 9.95 -13.48
C VAL A 142 -5.57 11.09 -14.11
N LEU A 143 -5.75 11.19 -15.43
CA LEU A 143 -6.52 12.31 -16.03
C LEU A 143 -8.05 12.12 -16.01
N ASP A 144 -8.54 10.87 -15.98
CA ASP A 144 -9.96 10.56 -16.20
C ASP A 144 -10.67 9.96 -14.97
N GLY A 145 -10.06 10.00 -13.78
CA GLY A 145 -10.69 9.57 -12.51
C GLY A 145 -10.97 8.07 -12.39
N THR A 146 -10.50 7.25 -13.34
CA THR A 146 -10.68 5.79 -13.38
C THR A 146 -9.38 5.08 -13.04
N ASP A 147 -8.64 5.60 -12.06
CA ASP A 147 -7.34 5.06 -11.66
C ASP A 147 -7.52 3.65 -11.11
N VAL A 148 -7.17 2.66 -11.93
CA VAL A 148 -7.36 1.27 -11.56
C VAL A 148 -6.06 0.78 -10.94
N VAL A 149 -6.10 0.47 -9.66
CA VAL A 149 -4.92 0.05 -8.92
C VAL A 149 -4.54 -1.38 -9.30
N ALA A 150 -3.25 -1.65 -9.51
CA ALA A 150 -2.75 -3.00 -9.69
C ALA A 150 -2.52 -3.67 -8.34
N TYR A 151 -2.67 -4.98 -8.29
CA TYR A 151 -2.53 -5.79 -7.08
C TYR A 151 -2.07 -7.20 -7.39
N THR A 152 -1.33 -7.79 -6.45
CA THR A 152 -0.95 -9.20 -6.48
C THR A 152 -1.87 -9.97 -5.57
N LEU A 153 -2.39 -11.10 -6.06
CA LEU A 153 -3.11 -12.10 -5.28
C LEU A 153 -2.25 -13.35 -5.18
N ALA A 154 -2.10 -13.91 -3.99
CA ALA A 154 -1.42 -15.19 -3.82
C ALA A 154 -2.15 -16.06 -2.80
N THR A 155 -2.19 -17.38 -3.05
CA THR A 155 -2.80 -18.34 -2.14
C THR A 155 -1.84 -19.43 -1.70
N LYS A 156 -1.97 -19.83 -0.43
CA LYS A 156 -1.31 -21.01 0.14
C LYS A 156 -2.17 -21.60 1.23
N ARG A 157 -2.04 -22.90 1.45
CA ARG A 157 -2.57 -23.52 2.67
C ARG A 157 -1.61 -23.28 3.83
N VAL A 158 -2.14 -22.82 4.95
CA VAL A 158 -1.42 -22.65 6.22
C VAL A 158 -1.96 -23.61 7.26
N SER A 159 -1.13 -24.02 8.20
CA SER A 159 -1.51 -24.98 9.24
C SER A 159 -0.98 -24.54 10.60
N SER A 160 -1.81 -24.66 11.64
CA SER A 160 -1.36 -24.39 13.00
C SER A 160 -0.44 -25.50 13.48
N SER A 161 0.74 -25.13 13.97
CA SER A 161 1.70 -26.09 14.55
C SER A 161 1.17 -26.70 15.85
N ALA A 162 0.26 -26.00 16.55
CA ALA A 162 -0.31 -26.41 17.83
C ALA A 162 -1.53 -27.34 17.69
N THR A 163 -2.44 -27.04 16.76
CA THR A 163 -3.72 -27.76 16.63
C THR A 163 -3.80 -28.65 15.39
N GLY A 164 -2.97 -28.40 14.37
CA GLY A 164 -3.06 -29.05 13.07
C GLY A 164 -4.26 -28.59 12.22
N GLU A 165 -4.97 -27.54 12.65
CA GLU A 165 -6.02 -26.89 11.88
C GLU A 165 -5.44 -26.27 10.60
N GLU A 166 -6.16 -26.36 9.49
CA GLU A 166 -5.74 -25.82 8.19
C GLU A 166 -6.67 -24.69 7.75
N LYS A 167 -6.09 -23.61 7.20
CA LYS A 167 -6.82 -22.53 6.54
C LYS A 167 -6.24 -22.28 5.14
N GLU A 168 -7.08 -21.83 4.22
CA GLU A 168 -6.64 -21.23 2.96
C GLU A 168 -6.29 -19.76 3.21
N LEU A 169 -5.02 -19.41 3.12
CA LEU A 169 -4.57 -18.03 3.19
C LEU A 169 -4.61 -17.41 1.80
N CYS A 170 -5.28 -16.26 1.68
CA CYS A 170 -5.18 -15.37 0.54
C CYS A 170 -4.47 -14.07 0.92
N VAL A 171 -3.35 -13.78 0.26
CA VAL A 171 -2.62 -12.53 0.42
C VAL A 171 -2.95 -11.60 -0.75
N VAL A 172 -3.33 -10.36 -0.43
CA VAL A 172 -3.50 -9.27 -1.40
C VAL A 172 -2.46 -8.21 -1.11
N VAL A 173 -1.60 -7.92 -2.09
CA VAL A 173 -0.65 -6.83 -2.02
C VAL A 173 -1.01 -5.79 -3.06
N VAL A 174 -1.41 -4.60 -2.60
CA VAL A 174 -1.91 -3.54 -3.46
C VAL A 174 -0.79 -2.55 -3.78
N ARG A 175 -0.61 -2.25 -5.08
CA ARG A 175 0.42 -1.34 -5.57
C ARG A 175 0.13 0.12 -5.22
N GLY A 176 1.17 0.83 -4.79
CA GLY A 176 1.19 2.29 -4.60
C GLY A 176 1.34 3.09 -5.89
N SER A 177 1.81 4.34 -5.76
CA SER A 177 2.18 5.25 -6.87
C SER A 177 3.68 5.56 -6.85
N TYR A 178 4.21 6.12 -7.95
CA TYR A 178 5.63 6.45 -8.07
C TYR A 178 5.91 7.89 -7.57
N GLY A 179 6.25 8.02 -6.28
CA GLY A 179 6.91 9.23 -5.76
C GLY A 179 6.08 10.51 -5.87
N SER A 180 6.60 11.57 -6.50
CA SER A 180 6.01 12.94 -6.51
C SER A 180 4.62 13.06 -7.14
N GLU A 181 4.15 12.00 -7.78
CA GLU A 181 2.81 11.89 -8.37
C GLU A 181 1.68 11.98 -7.32
N TRP A 182 1.98 11.83 -6.02
CA TRP A 182 0.99 12.05 -4.96
C TRP A 182 0.36 13.46 -5.02
N LEU A 183 1.11 14.48 -5.46
CA LEU A 183 0.59 15.85 -5.67
C LEU A 183 -0.37 15.94 -6.85
N SER A 184 -0.11 15.19 -7.93
CA SER A 184 -1.07 15.07 -9.05
C SER A 184 -2.28 14.23 -8.67
N ASN A 185 -2.12 13.20 -7.81
CA ASN A 185 -3.23 12.39 -7.31
C ASN A 185 -4.21 13.26 -6.51
N ILE A 186 -3.71 14.08 -5.57
CA ILE A 186 -4.54 15.06 -4.84
C ILE A 186 -5.31 15.99 -5.78
N LYS A 187 -4.72 16.39 -6.92
CA LYS A 187 -5.33 17.33 -7.87
C LYS A 187 -6.52 16.73 -8.64
N ILE A 188 -6.57 15.42 -8.83
CA ILE A 188 -7.59 14.74 -9.65
C ILE A 188 -8.68 14.12 -8.78
N GLU A 189 -8.29 13.65 -7.60
CA GLU A 189 -9.15 12.99 -6.62
C GLU A 189 -10.20 13.93 -5.97
N GLY A 190 -10.08 15.24 -6.22
CA GLY A 190 -11.01 16.25 -5.74
C GLY A 190 -12.23 16.54 -6.62
N ALA A 191 -12.42 15.80 -7.70
CA ALA A 191 -13.41 16.16 -8.72
C ALA A 191 -14.79 15.50 -8.59
N GLU A 192 -14.96 14.35 -7.91
CA GLU A 192 -16.28 13.68 -7.83
C GLU A 192 -16.51 12.93 -6.49
N ASP A 193 -17.71 13.15 -5.95
CA ASP A 193 -18.37 12.67 -4.72
C ASP A 193 -17.71 11.53 -3.90
N ALA A 194 -17.54 11.77 -2.59
CA ALA A 194 -17.33 10.71 -1.60
C ALA A 194 -18.44 9.65 -1.70
N THR A 195 -18.07 8.37 -1.68
CA THR A 195 -19.03 7.26 -1.69
C THR A 195 -19.36 6.80 -0.28
N ARG A 196 -19.90 5.58 -0.16
CA ARG A 196 -20.38 4.95 1.07
C ARG A 196 -19.60 5.41 2.32
N ASP A 197 -20.34 5.94 3.29
CA ASP A 197 -19.84 6.37 4.60
C ASP A 197 -18.68 7.40 4.60
N GLY A 198 -18.50 8.15 3.50
CA GLY A 198 -17.50 9.21 3.40
C GLY A 198 -16.10 8.72 2.98
N ASP A 199 -16.01 7.53 2.40
CA ASP A 199 -14.79 6.97 1.84
C ASP A 199 -14.38 7.63 0.52
N HIS A 200 -13.09 7.55 0.21
CA HIS A 200 -12.52 8.07 -1.02
C HIS A 200 -12.88 7.22 -2.25
N LEU A 201 -13.70 7.77 -3.17
CA LEU A 201 -14.29 7.06 -4.31
C LEU A 201 -13.29 6.23 -5.15
N GLY A 202 -12.15 6.81 -5.52
CA GLY A 202 -11.15 6.10 -6.32
C GLY A 202 -10.57 4.87 -5.61
N PHE A 203 -10.44 4.94 -4.28
CA PHE A 203 -9.95 3.80 -3.49
C PHE A 203 -11.06 2.78 -3.27
N THR A 204 -12.32 3.22 -3.09
CA THR A 204 -13.49 2.35 -2.99
C THR A 204 -13.66 1.50 -4.25
N LEU A 205 -13.62 2.10 -5.45
CA LEU A 205 -13.76 1.35 -6.70
C LEU A 205 -12.65 0.29 -6.87
N ALA A 206 -11.42 0.63 -6.49
CA ALA A 206 -10.30 -0.32 -6.52
C ALA A 206 -10.47 -1.46 -5.52
N ALA A 207 -10.95 -1.17 -4.31
CA ALA A 207 -11.25 -2.18 -3.30
C ALA A 207 -12.40 -3.10 -3.75
N GLU A 208 -13.47 -2.55 -4.33
CA GLU A 208 -14.60 -3.31 -4.87
C GLU A 208 -14.18 -4.25 -6.01
N GLU A 209 -13.27 -3.84 -6.89
CA GLU A 209 -12.70 -4.75 -7.92
C GLU A 209 -11.99 -5.94 -7.29
N ILE A 210 -11.21 -5.71 -6.23
CA ILE A 210 -10.51 -6.80 -5.52
C ILE A 210 -11.50 -7.71 -4.81
N VAL A 211 -12.54 -7.17 -4.15
CA VAL A 211 -13.60 -7.97 -3.52
C VAL A 211 -14.24 -8.92 -4.53
N ALA A 212 -14.54 -8.46 -5.74
CA ALA A 212 -15.12 -9.31 -6.77
C ALA A 212 -14.20 -10.47 -7.20
N ASP A 213 -12.87 -10.25 -7.32
CA ASP A 213 -11.90 -11.31 -7.61
C ASP A 213 -11.80 -12.31 -6.43
N LEU A 214 -11.81 -11.82 -5.19
CA LEU A 214 -11.82 -12.66 -3.99
C LEU A 214 -13.08 -13.53 -3.89
N GLU A 215 -14.25 -12.99 -4.23
CA GLU A 215 -15.52 -13.73 -4.28
C GLU A 215 -15.48 -14.83 -5.35
N GLU A 216 -14.99 -14.52 -6.55
CA GLU A 216 -14.84 -15.49 -7.64
C GLU A 216 -13.92 -16.64 -7.24
N ARG A 217 -12.78 -16.33 -6.61
CA ARG A 217 -11.82 -17.33 -6.11
C ARG A 217 -12.42 -18.18 -5.00
N ALA A 218 -13.08 -17.56 -4.04
CA ALA A 218 -13.69 -18.28 -2.93
C ALA A 218 -14.81 -19.23 -3.41
N ALA A 219 -15.53 -18.87 -4.47
CA ALA A 219 -16.55 -19.73 -5.08
C ALA A 219 -15.99 -20.99 -5.76
N GLN A 220 -14.68 -21.02 -6.07
CA GLN A 220 -13.99 -22.18 -6.65
C GLN A 220 -13.48 -23.17 -5.59
N LEU A 221 -13.41 -22.74 -4.32
CA LEU A 221 -12.97 -23.55 -3.20
C LEU A 221 -14.11 -24.38 -2.61
N ASP A 222 -13.76 -25.48 -1.94
CA ASP A 222 -14.73 -26.27 -1.17
C ASP A 222 -15.34 -25.40 -0.05
N PRO A 223 -16.68 -25.31 0.08
CA PRO A 223 -17.33 -24.56 1.16
C PRO A 223 -16.90 -24.95 2.58
N GLY A 224 -16.33 -26.14 2.77
CA GLY A 224 -15.81 -26.60 4.06
C GLY A 224 -14.41 -26.11 4.42
N VAL A 225 -13.73 -25.38 3.53
CA VAL A 225 -12.38 -24.84 3.77
C VAL A 225 -12.49 -23.48 4.45
N GLU A 226 -11.92 -23.38 5.65
CA GLU A 226 -11.77 -22.10 6.35
C GLU A 226 -10.77 -21.20 5.63
N ARG A 227 -11.00 -19.89 5.68
CA ARG A 227 -10.25 -18.89 4.92
C ARG A 227 -9.70 -17.83 5.84
N THR A 228 -8.54 -17.30 5.48
CA THR A 228 -7.95 -16.15 6.14
C THR A 228 -7.29 -15.25 5.10
N TYR A 229 -7.27 -13.94 5.39
CA TYR A 229 -6.85 -12.92 4.46
C TYR A 229 -5.78 -12.02 5.06
N LEU A 230 -4.78 -11.70 4.25
CA LEU A 230 -3.75 -10.71 4.58
C LEU A 230 -3.75 -9.62 3.52
N PHE A 231 -4.03 -8.39 3.92
CA PHE A 231 -4.02 -7.24 3.03
C PHE A 231 -2.85 -6.32 3.37
N CYS A 232 -2.05 -5.94 2.37
CA CYS A 232 -1.01 -4.94 2.58
C CYS A 232 -0.79 -4.05 1.36
N GLY A 233 -0.17 -2.90 1.60
CA GLY A 233 0.15 -1.94 0.56
C GLY A 233 0.85 -0.71 1.14
N HIS A 234 1.54 0.01 0.26
CA HIS A 234 2.23 1.26 0.58
C HIS A 234 1.59 2.46 -0.12
N SER A 235 1.53 3.61 0.55
CA SER A 235 0.99 4.86 0.01
C SER A 235 -0.45 4.68 -0.48
N ARG A 236 -0.75 4.99 -1.75
CA ARG A 236 -2.04 4.72 -2.41
C ARG A 236 -2.51 3.27 -2.23
N GLY A 237 -1.60 2.29 -2.35
CA GLY A 237 -1.93 0.87 -2.15
C GLY A 237 -2.30 0.57 -0.71
N GLY A 238 -1.70 1.30 0.25
CA GLY A 238 -2.08 1.23 1.66
C GLY A 238 -3.50 1.73 1.92
N ALA A 239 -3.94 2.79 1.22
CA ALA A 239 -5.31 3.29 1.34
C ALA A 239 -6.35 2.28 0.82
N VAL A 240 -6.09 1.67 -0.34
CA VAL A 240 -6.97 0.63 -0.90
C VAL A 240 -6.98 -0.61 -0.01
N ALA A 241 -5.84 -1.07 0.51
CA ALA A 241 -5.77 -2.18 1.44
C ALA A 241 -6.50 -1.89 2.77
N ASN A 242 -6.45 -0.64 3.26
CA ASN A 242 -7.18 -0.17 4.44
C ASN A 242 -8.69 -0.25 4.24
N LEU A 243 -9.20 0.26 3.11
CA LEU A 243 -10.62 0.17 2.75
C LEU A 243 -11.07 -1.28 2.49
N LEU A 244 -10.26 -2.07 1.78
CA LEU A 244 -10.54 -3.49 1.55
C LEU A 244 -10.71 -4.25 2.86
N ALA A 245 -9.88 -3.95 3.86
CA ALA A 245 -9.98 -4.54 5.18
C ALA A 245 -11.18 -4.01 5.99
N SER A 246 -11.58 -2.75 5.82
CA SER A 246 -12.76 -2.20 6.49
C SER A 246 -14.06 -2.74 5.89
N TYR A 247 -14.04 -3.20 4.64
CA TYR A 247 -15.14 -3.88 3.97
C TYR A 247 -15.25 -5.36 4.37
N VAL A 248 -14.78 -5.72 5.57
CA VAL A 248 -14.82 -7.09 6.08
C VAL A 248 -16.21 -7.70 6.05
N ASP A 249 -17.27 -6.90 6.14
CA ASP A 249 -18.67 -7.36 6.02
C ASP A 249 -19.10 -7.63 4.56
N ALA A 250 -18.52 -6.93 3.58
CA ALA A 250 -18.70 -7.25 2.15
C ALA A 250 -17.91 -8.52 1.79
N VAL A 251 -16.72 -8.68 2.37
CA VAL A 251 -15.98 -9.93 2.47
C VAL A 251 -16.68 -10.90 3.45
N GLY A 252 -17.76 -10.50 4.13
CA GLY A 252 -18.42 -11.24 5.22
C GLY A 252 -19.15 -12.49 4.79
N ALA A 253 -19.39 -12.65 3.49
CA ALA A 253 -19.74 -13.94 2.89
C ALA A 253 -18.56 -14.93 2.85
N LEU A 254 -17.33 -14.45 3.07
CA LEU A 254 -16.06 -15.13 2.89
C LEU A 254 -15.20 -15.24 4.17
N ALA A 255 -15.27 -14.28 5.11
CA ALA A 255 -14.49 -14.23 6.36
C ALA A 255 -15.09 -13.32 7.45
N THR A 256 -14.62 -13.45 8.69
CA THR A 256 -14.91 -12.51 9.78
C THR A 256 -13.70 -11.59 10.06
N ALA A 257 -13.86 -10.57 10.91
CA ALA A 257 -12.74 -9.71 11.32
C ALA A 257 -11.57 -10.47 11.98
N GLU A 258 -11.84 -11.63 12.57
CA GLU A 258 -10.82 -12.51 13.16
C GLU A 258 -9.95 -13.21 12.10
N ASP A 259 -10.47 -13.35 10.88
CA ASP A 259 -9.82 -14.01 9.76
C ASP A 259 -9.09 -13.03 8.83
N VAL A 260 -9.25 -11.72 9.02
CA VAL A 260 -8.63 -10.67 8.20
C VAL A 260 -7.54 -9.97 9.00
N ARG A 261 -6.36 -9.78 8.41
CA ARG A 261 -5.28 -8.94 8.94
C ARG A 261 -4.88 -7.92 7.88
N ALA A 262 -4.68 -6.67 8.27
CA ALA A 262 -4.21 -5.64 7.36
C ALA A 262 -3.02 -4.86 7.92
N TYR A 263 -1.98 -4.73 7.10
CA TYR A 263 -0.77 -3.97 7.40
C TYR A 263 -0.49 -2.99 6.28
N THR A 264 -0.69 -1.71 6.55
CA THR A 264 -0.57 -0.65 5.56
C THR A 264 0.58 0.28 5.93
N PHE A 265 1.25 0.85 4.94
CA PHE A 265 2.44 1.68 5.13
C PHE A 265 2.25 3.02 4.44
N ALA A 266 2.70 4.09 5.07
CA ALA A 266 2.60 5.43 4.50
C ALA A 266 1.18 5.80 4.01
N THR A 267 0.16 5.26 4.68
CA THR A 267 -1.22 5.31 4.21
C THR A 267 -1.80 6.71 4.43
N PRO A 268 -2.27 7.40 3.37
CA PRO A 268 -2.97 8.66 3.51
C PRO A 268 -4.27 8.47 4.30
N ASN A 269 -4.87 9.57 4.75
CA ASN A 269 -6.21 9.50 5.31
C ASN A 269 -7.21 9.22 4.18
N CYS A 270 -7.93 8.10 4.25
CA CYS A 270 -8.72 7.56 3.14
C CYS A 270 -10.24 7.55 3.40
N THR A 271 -10.68 8.00 4.58
CA THR A 271 -12.11 8.04 4.95
C THR A 271 -12.42 9.27 5.79
N SER A 272 -13.68 9.71 5.75
CA SER A 272 -14.24 10.69 6.68
C SER A 272 -15.30 10.08 7.61
N SER A 273 -15.40 8.75 7.64
CA SER A 273 -16.29 8.01 8.53
C SER A 273 -16.00 8.30 10.00
N ALA A 274 -17.04 8.62 10.76
CA ALA A 274 -16.94 8.85 12.20
C ALA A 274 -16.57 7.57 12.97
N ASP A 275 -16.80 6.41 12.36
CA ASP A 275 -16.56 5.10 12.96
C ASP A 275 -15.17 4.54 12.57
N ALA A 276 -14.33 5.30 11.85
CA ALA A 276 -13.03 4.82 11.36
C ALA A 276 -12.12 4.22 12.46
N ARG A 277 -12.33 4.60 13.72
CA ARG A 277 -11.56 4.12 14.88
C ARG A 277 -12.31 3.13 15.77
N ASP A 278 -13.42 2.57 15.29
CA ASP A 278 -14.16 1.52 16.00
C ASP A 278 -13.27 0.28 16.24
N ALA A 279 -13.52 -0.42 17.34
CA ALA A 279 -12.84 -1.67 17.67
C ALA A 279 -13.07 -2.77 16.62
N ALA A 280 -14.15 -2.69 15.83
CA ALA A 280 -14.39 -3.57 14.68
C ALA A 280 -13.24 -3.54 13.64
N TYR A 281 -12.47 -2.46 13.58
CA TYR A 281 -11.31 -2.29 12.70
C TYR A 281 -9.96 -2.57 13.40
N GLY A 282 -9.99 -3.21 14.57
CA GLY A 282 -8.79 -3.48 15.40
C GLY A 282 -7.75 -4.37 14.73
N ASN A 283 -8.11 -5.07 13.65
CA ASN A 283 -7.27 -5.91 12.82
C ASN A 283 -6.54 -5.17 11.68
N ILE A 284 -6.70 -3.84 11.58
CA ILE A 284 -6.05 -2.98 10.59
C ILE A 284 -4.97 -2.13 11.28
N PHE A 285 -3.72 -2.29 10.86
CA PHE A 285 -2.57 -1.57 11.39
C PHE A 285 -1.92 -0.67 10.33
N ASN A 286 -1.92 0.63 10.60
CA ASN A 286 -1.33 1.64 9.72
C ASN A 286 0.04 2.05 10.26
N VAL A 287 1.11 1.53 9.66
CA VAL A 287 2.49 1.88 10.03
C VAL A 287 2.87 3.21 9.39
N LEU A 288 3.22 4.18 10.23
CA LEU A 288 3.38 5.58 9.84
C LEU A 288 4.74 6.15 10.22
N ASN A 289 5.36 6.88 9.31
CA ASN A 289 6.54 7.69 9.61
C ASN A 289 6.13 9.14 9.97
N PRO A 290 6.48 9.67 11.16
CA PRO A 290 6.16 11.05 11.54
C PRO A 290 6.81 12.13 10.64
N SER A 291 7.88 11.77 9.91
CA SER A 291 8.53 12.63 8.92
C SER A 291 7.95 12.50 7.50
N ASP A 292 6.96 11.64 7.30
CA ASP A 292 6.28 11.46 6.02
C ASP A 292 5.05 12.37 5.92
N LEU A 293 4.93 13.08 4.80
CA LEU A 293 3.85 14.02 4.53
C LEU A 293 2.56 13.32 4.09
N VAL A 294 2.65 12.20 3.37
CA VAL A 294 1.48 11.55 2.75
C VAL A 294 0.46 11.08 3.79
N PRO A 295 0.84 10.44 4.92
CA PRO A 295 -0.09 10.03 5.96
C PRO A 295 -0.79 11.18 6.70
N ARG A 296 -0.40 12.42 6.42
CA ARG A 296 -1.00 13.62 7.03
C ARG A 296 -2.08 14.22 6.15
N LEU A 297 -2.25 13.73 4.92
CA LEU A 297 -3.16 14.26 3.92
C LEU A 297 -4.21 13.21 3.50
N PRO A 298 -5.45 13.64 3.20
CA PRO A 298 -6.05 14.93 3.57
C PRO A 298 -5.98 15.18 5.08
N LEU A 299 -6.09 16.45 5.51
CA LEU A 299 -5.83 16.78 6.91
C LEU A 299 -6.91 16.22 7.85
N SER A 300 -6.50 15.68 9.00
CA SER A 300 -7.45 15.25 10.04
C SER A 300 -8.27 16.40 10.63
N SER A 301 -7.77 17.64 10.55
CA SER A 301 -8.56 18.83 10.91
C SER A 301 -9.77 19.07 10.00
N TRP A 302 -9.81 18.41 8.84
CA TRP A 302 -10.94 18.43 7.92
C TRP A 302 -11.87 17.21 8.10
N GLY A 303 -11.63 16.38 9.12
CA GLY A 303 -12.43 15.19 9.41
C GLY A 303 -11.97 13.92 8.70
N TYR A 304 -10.82 13.94 8.02
CA TYR A 304 -10.27 12.76 7.34
C TYR A 304 -9.39 11.92 8.27
N GLU A 305 -9.63 10.62 8.27
CA GLU A 305 -8.94 9.59 9.02
C GLU A 305 -8.66 8.37 8.13
N ARG A 306 -8.27 7.26 8.75
CA ARG A 306 -8.09 5.94 8.14
C ARG A 306 -8.58 4.89 9.12
N TYR A 307 -9.04 3.74 8.63
CA TYR A 307 -9.58 2.70 9.49
C TYR A 307 -8.50 2.06 10.38
N GLY A 308 -8.86 1.68 11.60
CA GLY A 308 -8.04 0.87 12.50
C GLY A 308 -7.00 1.64 13.33
N THR A 309 -5.89 0.98 13.65
CA THR A 309 -4.90 1.45 14.64
C THR A 309 -3.66 2.04 13.96
N ASP A 310 -3.16 3.12 14.52
CA ASP A 310 -1.95 3.79 14.05
C ASP A 310 -0.70 3.31 14.79
N VAL A 311 0.30 2.84 14.05
CA VAL A 311 1.58 2.38 14.58
C VAL A 311 2.68 3.34 14.10
N TRP A 312 3.10 4.24 14.99
CA TRP A 312 4.09 5.26 14.65
C TRP A 312 5.52 4.70 14.74
N LEU A 313 6.28 4.88 13.65
CA LEU A 313 7.72 4.73 13.63
C LEU A 313 8.39 5.82 14.48
N PRO A 314 9.62 5.61 14.96
CA PRO A 314 10.31 6.58 15.79
C PRO A 314 10.49 7.93 15.09
N GLY A 315 10.18 9.01 15.80
CA GLY A 315 10.38 10.38 15.33
C GLY A 315 11.28 11.19 16.25
N GLU A 316 11.82 12.29 15.72
CA GLU A 316 12.57 13.25 16.53
C GLU A 316 11.70 13.69 17.73
N GLY A 317 12.29 13.67 18.92
CA GLY A 317 11.59 13.89 20.20
C GLY A 317 11.32 12.62 21.02
N ASP A 318 11.36 11.43 20.40
CA ASP A 318 11.17 10.18 21.13
C ASP A 318 12.44 9.78 21.91
N ALA A 319 12.26 9.23 23.12
CA ALA A 319 13.38 8.86 24.00
C ALA A 319 14.36 7.85 23.37
N SER A 320 13.86 6.98 22.47
CA SER A 320 14.68 5.99 21.77
C SER A 320 15.16 6.42 20.39
N PHE A 321 14.79 7.62 19.93
CA PHE A 321 15.02 8.04 18.54
C PHE A 321 16.49 7.99 18.14
N ALA A 322 17.38 8.67 18.88
CA ALA A 322 18.80 8.76 18.52
C ALA A 322 19.48 7.39 18.34
N ARG A 323 19.11 6.39 19.15
CA ARG A 323 19.64 5.02 19.01
C ARG A 323 19.04 4.30 17.80
N LEU A 324 17.74 4.43 17.59
CA LEU A 324 17.04 3.75 16.50
C LEU A 324 17.35 4.38 15.14
N GLU A 325 17.58 5.69 15.09
CA GLU A 325 18.00 6.41 13.88
C GLU A 325 19.33 5.88 13.35
N GLY A 326 20.32 5.65 14.24
CA GLY A 326 21.59 5.05 13.85
C GLY A 326 21.41 3.67 13.20
N ALA A 327 20.62 2.79 13.82
CA ALA A 327 20.34 1.46 13.28
C ALA A 327 19.53 1.52 11.97
N MET A 328 18.59 2.46 11.84
CA MET A 328 17.84 2.68 10.60
C MET A 328 18.77 3.12 9.46
N ARG A 329 19.66 4.10 9.72
CA ARG A 329 20.63 4.57 8.73
C ARG A 329 21.61 3.48 8.33
N GLU A 330 22.05 2.64 9.27
CA GLU A 330 22.88 1.47 8.99
C GLU A 330 22.15 0.45 8.11
N SER A 331 20.88 0.13 8.40
CA SER A 331 20.07 -0.75 7.54
C SER A 331 19.91 -0.17 6.13
N TYR A 332 19.53 1.11 6.03
CA TYR A 332 19.35 1.78 4.74
C TYR A 332 20.65 1.79 3.93
N LEU A 333 21.78 2.15 4.53
CA LEU A 333 23.08 2.15 3.84
C LEU A 333 23.46 0.75 3.35
N LYS A 334 23.19 -0.28 4.16
CA LYS A 334 23.47 -1.67 3.81
C LYS A 334 22.66 -2.13 2.59
N THR A 335 21.36 -1.81 2.53
CA THR A 335 20.47 -2.27 1.47
C THR A 335 20.54 -1.41 0.21
N MET A 336 20.61 -0.08 0.37
CA MET A 336 20.56 0.89 -0.72
C MET A 336 21.94 1.29 -1.26
N GLY A 337 23.03 0.99 -0.53
CA GLY A 337 24.39 1.36 -0.92
C GLY A 337 24.68 2.88 -0.84
N THR A 338 23.76 3.66 -0.30
CA THR A 338 23.89 5.12 -0.13
C THR A 338 23.31 5.55 1.23
N GLU A 339 23.73 6.72 1.72
CA GLU A 339 23.18 7.28 2.95
C GLU A 339 21.69 7.62 2.78
N CYS A 340 20.90 7.39 3.84
CA CYS A 340 19.49 7.72 3.84
C CYS A 340 19.30 9.25 3.76
N PRO A 341 18.57 9.77 2.74
CA PRO A 341 18.37 11.21 2.58
C PRO A 341 17.37 11.82 3.57
N ALA A 342 16.65 11.00 4.34
CA ALA A 342 15.71 11.47 5.35
C ALA A 342 16.44 12.26 6.47
N ASP A 343 15.86 13.40 6.85
CA ASP A 343 16.39 14.29 7.87
C ASP A 343 15.49 14.27 9.11
N PRO A 344 16.03 14.24 10.34
CA PRO A 344 15.22 14.27 11.57
C PRO A 344 14.27 15.48 11.64
N GLY A 345 14.71 16.63 11.12
CA GLY A 345 13.92 17.86 11.08
C GLY A 345 12.75 17.83 10.10
N ASP A 346 12.62 16.78 9.27
CA ASP A 346 11.51 16.61 8.34
C ASP A 346 10.16 16.53 9.06
N ARG A 347 10.10 15.95 10.27
CA ARG A 347 8.89 15.98 11.11
C ARG A 347 8.38 17.40 11.33
N THR A 348 9.27 18.31 11.72
CA THR A 348 8.93 19.72 11.96
C THR A 348 8.57 20.44 10.66
N ALA A 349 9.16 20.04 9.52
CA ALA A 349 8.79 20.58 8.22
C ALA A 349 7.38 20.14 7.79
N VAL A 350 7.03 18.86 7.96
CA VAL A 350 5.70 18.30 7.69
C VAL A 350 4.64 18.96 8.56
N GLU A 351 4.87 19.09 9.87
CA GLU A 351 3.93 19.74 10.79
C GLU A 351 3.65 21.20 10.38
N ARG A 352 4.69 21.95 10.01
CA ARG A 352 4.55 23.34 9.51
C ARG A 352 3.84 23.40 8.16
N PHE A 353 4.05 22.43 7.28
CA PHE A 353 3.36 22.33 6.01
C PHE A 353 1.85 22.16 6.25
N CYS A 354 1.46 21.15 7.04
CA CYS A 354 0.07 20.87 7.36
C CYS A 354 -0.62 22.05 8.05
N ALA A 355 0.02 22.67 9.04
CA ALA A 355 -0.54 23.83 9.75
C ALA A 355 -0.82 25.02 8.82
N ARG A 356 0.02 25.22 7.80
CA ARG A 356 -0.15 26.31 6.84
C ARG A 356 -1.30 26.04 5.88
N ILE A 357 -1.40 24.82 5.35
CA ILE A 357 -2.53 24.42 4.52
C ILE A 357 -3.84 24.58 5.30
N ALA A 358 -3.90 24.09 6.54
CA ALA A 358 -5.06 24.25 7.42
C ALA A 358 -5.46 25.72 7.68
N ALA A 359 -4.49 26.64 7.68
CA ALA A 359 -4.74 28.07 7.90
C ALA A 359 -5.24 28.81 6.66
N ARG A 360 -5.05 28.23 5.46
CA ARG A 360 -5.42 28.86 4.18
C ARG A 360 -6.61 28.19 3.50
N VAL A 361 -6.86 26.93 3.84
CA VAL A 361 -7.88 26.08 3.23
C VAL A 361 -8.62 25.34 4.33
N SER A 362 -9.96 25.34 4.27
CA SER A 362 -10.85 24.84 5.33
C SER A 362 -11.38 23.42 5.11
N SER A 363 -11.26 22.87 3.89
CA SER A 363 -11.67 21.51 3.56
C SER A 363 -10.85 20.91 2.41
N PHE A 364 -10.99 19.59 2.19
CA PHE A 364 -10.39 18.94 1.03
C PHE A 364 -10.96 19.47 -0.29
N ASP A 365 -12.28 19.67 -0.39
CA ASP A 365 -12.94 20.27 -1.57
C ASP A 365 -12.39 21.65 -1.92
N GLU A 366 -12.04 22.45 -0.90
CA GLU A 366 -11.42 23.74 -1.12
C GLU A 366 -9.97 23.59 -1.58
N LEU A 367 -9.22 22.60 -1.06
CA LEU A 367 -7.82 22.33 -1.44
C LEU A 367 -7.69 21.97 -2.91
N VAL A 368 -8.61 21.16 -3.41
CA VAL A 368 -8.62 20.66 -4.80
C VAL A 368 -9.25 21.64 -5.78
N SER A 369 -9.84 22.74 -5.29
CA SER A 369 -10.28 23.86 -6.13
C SER A 369 -9.08 24.55 -6.82
N PRO A 370 -9.28 25.27 -7.95
CA PRO A 370 -8.19 26.01 -8.60
C PRO A 370 -7.45 26.97 -7.67
N ALA A 371 -8.15 27.59 -6.70
CA ALA A 371 -7.54 28.48 -5.73
C ALA A 371 -6.75 27.71 -4.65
N GLY A 372 -7.32 26.62 -4.12
CA GLY A 372 -6.63 25.76 -3.16
C GLY A 372 -5.37 25.11 -3.73
N LEU A 373 -5.39 24.73 -5.01
CA LEU A 373 -4.22 24.19 -5.69
C LEU A 373 -3.08 25.22 -5.79
N VAL A 374 -3.39 26.51 -5.94
CA VAL A 374 -2.39 27.58 -5.88
C VAL A 374 -1.78 27.69 -4.48
N GLU A 375 -2.60 27.55 -3.43
CA GLU A 375 -2.12 27.55 -2.05
C GLU A 375 -1.25 26.32 -1.74
N LEU A 376 -1.64 25.14 -2.24
CA LEU A 376 -0.87 23.90 -2.12
C LEU A 376 0.50 24.03 -2.81
N LEU A 377 0.52 24.50 -4.06
CA LEU A 377 1.76 24.75 -4.81
C LEU A 377 2.63 25.78 -4.10
N GLY A 378 2.04 26.86 -3.59
CA GLY A 378 2.73 27.85 -2.78
C GLY A 378 3.37 27.24 -1.54
N ALA A 379 2.64 26.38 -0.81
CA ALA A 379 3.17 25.70 0.36
C ALA A 379 4.35 24.77 0.03
N CYS A 380 4.27 24.06 -1.11
CA CYS A 380 5.34 23.22 -1.63
C CYS A 380 6.62 24.00 -1.97
N THR A 381 6.55 25.27 -2.41
CA THR A 381 7.75 26.06 -2.70
C THR A 381 8.62 26.39 -1.48
N GLU A 382 8.08 26.26 -0.28
CA GLU A 382 8.79 26.58 0.97
C GLU A 382 9.29 25.34 1.71
N VAL A 383 9.11 24.14 1.15
CA VAL A 383 9.62 22.88 1.68
C VAL A 383 10.42 22.15 0.61
N ASP A 384 11.44 21.40 1.03
CA ASP A 384 12.13 20.50 0.13
C ASP A 384 11.29 19.23 -0.05
N VAL A 385 10.34 19.27 -0.98
CA VAL A 385 9.44 18.14 -1.27
C VAL A 385 10.23 16.89 -1.66
N ALA A 386 11.32 17.05 -2.42
CA ALA A 386 12.16 15.93 -2.82
C ALA A 386 12.81 15.25 -1.61
N ARG A 387 13.29 16.03 -0.64
CA ARG A 387 13.77 15.51 0.64
C ARG A 387 12.66 14.88 1.48
N LEU A 388 11.49 15.52 1.60
CA LEU A 388 10.37 14.95 2.35
C LEU A 388 9.89 13.61 1.78
N LEU A 389 9.98 13.42 0.47
CA LEU A 389 9.69 12.15 -0.19
C LEU A 389 10.64 11.02 0.23
N ALA A 390 11.86 11.32 0.70
CA ALA A 390 12.77 10.31 1.24
C ALA A 390 12.15 9.56 2.42
N SER A 391 11.42 10.27 3.28
CA SER A 391 10.71 9.70 4.42
C SER A 391 9.49 8.87 4.03
N HIS A 392 8.98 9.07 2.81
CA HIS A 392 7.82 8.36 2.27
C HIS A 392 8.18 6.99 1.69
N TYR A 393 9.39 6.81 1.15
CA TYR A 393 9.71 5.61 0.36
C TYR A 393 9.68 4.29 1.16
N PRO A 394 9.26 3.17 0.54
CA PRO A 394 9.20 1.86 1.20
C PRO A 394 10.52 1.45 1.87
N ASN A 395 11.67 1.72 1.23
CA ASN A 395 12.98 1.39 1.78
C ASN A 395 13.28 2.10 3.10
N THR A 396 12.76 3.31 3.29
CA THR A 396 12.89 4.04 4.56
C THR A 396 12.01 3.42 5.65
N TYR A 397 10.79 3.00 5.32
CA TYR A 397 9.92 2.26 6.23
C TYR A 397 10.53 0.91 6.63
N ILE A 398 11.04 0.14 5.67
CA ILE A 398 11.70 -1.16 5.91
C ILE A 398 12.92 -0.96 6.82
N ALA A 399 13.78 0.02 6.55
CA ALA A 399 14.95 0.30 7.39
C ALA A 399 14.57 0.68 8.84
N TRP A 400 13.47 1.42 9.03
CA TRP A 400 12.95 1.69 10.38
C TRP A 400 12.43 0.42 11.08
N LEU A 401 11.74 -0.45 10.35
CA LEU A 401 11.25 -1.73 10.88
C LEU A 401 12.42 -2.65 11.25
N ASP A 402 13.49 -2.70 10.47
CA ASP A 402 14.74 -3.42 10.82
C ASP A 402 15.36 -2.93 12.13
N ALA A 403 15.42 -1.61 12.31
CA ALA A 403 15.94 -1.01 13.54
C ALA A 403 15.10 -1.42 14.77
N LEU A 404 13.79 -1.52 14.60
CA LEU A 404 12.87 -1.97 15.65
C LEU A 404 13.01 -3.47 15.95
N ARG A 405 13.18 -4.32 14.93
CA ARG A 405 13.42 -5.78 15.08
C ARG A 405 14.72 -6.07 15.83
N THR A 406 15.78 -5.35 15.52
CA THR A 406 17.09 -5.51 16.17
C THR A 406 17.04 -5.24 17.68
N LYS A 407 16.19 -4.29 18.12
CA LYS A 407 15.95 -4.00 19.54
C LYS A 407 15.26 -5.17 20.27
N ASN A 408 14.30 -5.83 19.63
CA ASN A 408 13.55 -6.93 20.23
C ASN A 408 14.45 -8.16 20.45
N CYS A 409 15.33 -8.47 19.49
CA CYS A 409 16.36 -9.52 19.63
C CYS A 409 17.36 -9.25 20.76
N ALA A 410 17.74 -7.99 20.99
CA ALA A 410 18.66 -7.63 22.08
C ALA A 410 18.01 -7.70 23.48
N THR A 411 16.68 -7.58 23.56
CA THR A 411 15.93 -7.61 24.82
C THR A 411 15.60 -9.05 25.25
N MET A 412 15.41 -9.96 24.30
CA MET A 412 15.22 -11.40 24.56
C MET A 412 16.51 -12.16 24.97
N ARG A 413 17.69 -11.55 24.77
CA ARG A 413 19.00 -12.14 25.13
C ARG A 413 19.53 -11.68 26.50
N ARG A 414 18.72 -11.05 27.35
CA ARG A 414 19.12 -10.59 28.69
C ARG A 414 18.37 -11.29 29.81
#